data_AF-A0A1M5YHA1-F1
#
_entry.id   AF-A0A1M5YHA1-F1
#
_cell.length_a   1.000
_cell.length_b   1.000
_cell.length_c   1.000
_cell.angle_alpha   90.00
_cell.angle_beta   90.00
_cell.angle_gamma   90.00
#
_symmetry.space_group_name_H-M   'P 1'
#
loop_
_entity.id
_entity.type
_entity.pdbx_description
1 polymer ?
#
loop_
_entity_poly.entity_id
_entity_poly.type
_entity_poly.pdbx_seq_one_letter_code
_entity_poly.pdbx_strand_id
1 'polypeptide(L)' 'MLIVETIAKIRRYHFVEGKKIKQIVRDLRISRNTVRKVLRSGATEHRYERDTQPVPKLGPFTERLEALLEEDAK' A
#
# COMPACT_ATOMS: atom_id res chain seq x y z
N MET A 1 0.93 4.37 -3.67
CA MET A 1 1.48 4.11 -2.33
C MET A 1 1.85 5.46 -1.72
N LEU A 2 1.48 5.74 -0.46
CA LEU A 2 2.01 6.95 0.21
C LEU A 2 3.46 6.67 0.61
N ILE A 3 4.36 7.57 0.28
CA ILE A 3 5.76 7.49 0.70
C ILE A 3 5.85 7.92 2.18
N VAL A 4 6.83 7.38 2.91
CA VAL A 4 7.10 7.69 4.34
C VAL A 4 7.11 9.20 4.60
N GLU A 5 7.73 9.98 3.70
CA GLU A 5 7.77 11.43 3.80
C GLU A 5 6.39 12.08 3.88
N THR A 6 5.44 11.60 3.09
CA THR A 6 4.09 12.17 3.05
C THR A 6 3.33 11.90 4.35
N ILE A 7 3.52 10.70 4.92
CA ILE A 7 2.96 10.30 6.21
C ILE A 7 3.55 11.18 7.32
N ALA A 8 4.87 11.37 7.32
CA ALA A 8 5.57 12.23 8.28
C ALA A 8 5.08 13.69 8.21
N LYS A 9 4.87 14.22 6.99
CA LYS A 9 4.39 15.60 6.78
C LYS A 9 2.97 15.79 7.31
N ILE A 10 2.06 14.84 7.05
CA ILE A 10 0.70 14.85 7.61
C ILE A 10 0.73 14.88 9.13
N ARG A 11 1.56 14.02 9.76
CA ARG A 11 1.67 13.94 11.22
C ARG A 11 2.25 15.22 11.81
N ARG A 12 3.30 15.78 11.21
CA ARG A 12 3.87 17.06 11.66
C ARG A 12 2.85 18.19 11.58
N TYR A 13 2.14 18.32 10.46
CA TYR A 13 1.13 19.36 10.29
C TYR A 13 0.01 19.27 11.34
N HIS A 14 -0.38 18.06 11.73
CA HIS A 14 -1.45 17.88 12.72
C HIS A 14 -0.97 18.01 14.17
N PHE A 15 0.09 17.29 14.55
CA PHE A 15 0.53 17.18 15.96
C PHE A 15 1.50 18.28 16.39
N VAL A 16 2.31 18.81 15.47
CA VAL A 16 3.30 19.85 15.79
C VAL A 16 2.74 21.23 15.44
N GLU A 17 2.18 21.39 14.24
CA GLU A 17 1.68 22.69 13.76
C GLU A 17 0.20 22.93 14.09
N GLY A 18 -0.53 21.94 14.62
CA GLY A 18 -1.93 22.10 15.03
C GLY A 18 -2.92 22.37 13.89
N LYS A 19 -2.55 22.12 12.63
CA LYS A 19 -3.40 22.40 11.47
C LYS A 19 -4.63 21.50 11.46
N LYS A 20 -5.80 22.08 11.14
CA LYS A 20 -7.05 21.33 10.97
C LYS A 20 -6.93 20.40 9.76
N ILE A 21 -7.58 19.23 9.83
CA ILE A 21 -7.60 18.24 8.73
C ILE A 21 -8.01 18.85 7.38
N LYS A 22 -8.97 19.79 7.37
CA LYS A 22 -9.41 20.48 6.13
C LYS A 22 -8.29 21.30 5.48
N GLN A 23 -7.39 21.87 6.28
CA GLN A 23 -6.23 22.62 5.82
C GLN A 23 -5.17 21.67 5.26
N ILE A 24 -4.84 20.61 5.98
CA ILE A 24 -3.87 19.58 5.53
C ILE A 24 -4.28 18.98 4.18
N VAL A 25 -5.57 18.70 3.98
CA VAL A 25 -6.13 18.20 2.72
C VAL A 25 -5.89 19.17 1.57
N ARG A 26 -6.03 20.48 1.79
CA ARG A 26 -5.81 21.51 0.76
C ARG A 26 -4.33 21.68 0.46
N ASP A 27 -3.51 21.76 1.51
CA ASP A 27 -2.07 22.02 1.39
C ASP A 27 -1.33 20.86 0.72
N LEU A 28 -1.66 19.61 1.07
CA LEU A 28 -0.99 18.43 0.54
C LEU A 28 -1.72 17.80 -0.66
N ARG A 29 -2.94 18.27 -0.99
CA ARG A 29 -3.81 17.70 -2.04
C ARG A 29 -4.06 16.19 -1.87
N ILE A 30 -4.16 15.75 -0.62
CA ILE A 30 -4.42 14.35 -0.26
C ILE A 30 -5.86 14.19 0.18
N SER A 31 -6.48 13.06 -0.14
CA SER A 31 -7.86 12.79 0.26
C SER A 31 -8.04 12.88 1.78
N ARG A 32 -9.19 13.42 2.22
CA ARG A 32 -9.52 13.53 3.65
C ARG A 32 -9.49 12.17 4.36
N ASN A 33 -9.92 11.11 3.66
CA ASN A 33 -9.93 9.75 4.20
C ASN A 33 -8.52 9.25 4.47
N THR A 34 -7.58 9.52 3.57
CA THR A 34 -6.17 9.16 3.74
C THR A 34 -5.54 9.91 4.91
N VAL A 35 -5.78 11.23 5.04
CA VAL A 35 -5.29 12.01 6.19
C VAL A 35 -5.85 11.44 7.50
N ARG A 36 -7.15 11.14 7.56
CA ARG A 36 -7.77 10.51 8.75
C ARG A 36 -7.19 9.12 9.05
N LYS A 37 -6.92 8.31 8.02
CA LYS A 37 -6.31 6.98 8.17
C LYS A 37 -4.91 7.08 8.79
N VAL A 38 -4.07 7.97 8.28
CA VAL A 38 -2.72 8.22 8.82
C VAL A 38 -2.79 8.67 10.29
N LEU A 39 -3.66 9.64 10.60
CA LEU A 39 -3.77 10.18 11.96
C LEU A 39 -4.36 9.17 12.96
N ARG A 40 -5.28 8.30 12.53
CA ARG A 40 -5.91 7.28 13.39
C ARG A 40 -5.02 6.08 13.65
N SER A 41 -4.32 5.60 12.62
CA SER A 41 -3.52 4.38 12.70
C SER A 41 -2.17 4.59 13.40
N GLY A 42 -1.65 5.82 13.43
CA GLY A 42 -0.32 6.11 13.97
C GLY A 42 0.84 5.48 13.19
N ALA A 43 0.53 4.73 12.12
CA ALA A 43 1.50 3.99 11.33
C ALA A 43 2.47 4.93 10.60
N THR A 44 3.76 4.63 10.68
CA THR A 44 4.85 5.33 9.98
C THR A 44 4.99 4.88 8.53
N GLU A 45 4.50 3.69 8.21
CA GLU A 45 4.43 3.15 6.86
C GLU A 45 3.04 2.55 6.58
N HIS A 46 2.51 2.83 5.40
CA HIS A 46 1.42 2.06 4.82
C HIS A 46 2.00 1.19 3.72
N ARG A 47 2.63 0.09 4.13
CA ARG A 47 3.11 -0.92 3.19
C ARG A 47 1.88 -1.61 2.57
N TYR A 48 1.91 -1.83 1.26
CA TYR A 48 0.93 -2.71 0.63
C TYR A 48 1.25 -4.14 1.06
N GLU A 49 0.70 -4.55 2.19
CA GLU A 49 0.73 -5.95 2.63
C GLU A 49 -0.51 -6.63 2.07
N ARG A 50 -0.29 -7.62 1.21
CA ARG A 50 -1.34 -8.61 0.92
C ARG A 50 -1.27 -9.64 2.03
N ASP A 51 -2.28 -9.66 2.90
CA ASP A 51 -2.42 -10.70 3.93
C ASP A 51 -2.50 -12.11 3.33
N THR A 52 -3.02 -12.22 2.12
CA THR A 52 -3.12 -13.49 1.41
C THR A 52 -2.77 -13.24 -0.05
N GLN A 53 -1.67 -13.82 -0.50
CA GLN A 53 -1.38 -13.89 -1.92
C GLN A 53 -2.49 -14.75 -2.54
N PRO A 54 -3.24 -14.27 -3.56
CA PRO A 54 -4.17 -15.14 -4.26
C PRO A 54 -3.39 -16.34 -4.76
N VAL A 55 -3.95 -17.55 -4.57
CA VAL A 55 -3.44 -18.84 -5.03
C VAL A 55 -2.67 -18.68 -6.35
N PRO A 56 -1.50 -19.33 -6.50
CA PRO A 56 -0.71 -19.21 -7.73
C PRO A 56 -1.66 -19.43 -8.91
N LYS A 57 -1.80 -18.41 -9.77
CA LYS A 57 -2.72 -18.48 -10.94
C LYS A 57 -2.40 -19.69 -11.84
N LEU A 58 -1.18 -20.20 -11.72
CA LEU A 58 -0.62 -21.36 -12.40
C LEU A 58 -0.84 -22.68 -11.64
N GLY A 59 -1.43 -22.68 -10.45
CA GLY A 59 -1.64 -23.88 -9.64
C GLY A 59 -2.38 -24.99 -10.41
N PRO A 60 -3.50 -24.70 -11.11
CA PRO A 60 -4.17 -25.70 -11.93
C PRO A 60 -3.41 -26.13 -13.19
N PHE A 61 -2.37 -25.39 -13.59
CA PHE A 61 -1.65 -25.57 -14.85
C PHE A 61 -0.21 -26.06 -14.65
N THR A 62 0.24 -26.25 -13.42
CA THR A 62 1.66 -26.49 -13.10
C THR A 62 2.11 -27.83 -13.65
N GLU A 63 1.34 -28.90 -13.40
CA GLU A 63 1.60 -30.24 -13.94
C GLU A 63 1.63 -30.25 -15.47
N ARG A 64 0.73 -29.49 -16.13
CA ARG A 64 0.71 -29.41 -17.60
C ARG A 64 1.92 -28.66 -18.16
N LEU A 65 2.35 -27.60 -17.49
CA LEU A 65 3.53 -26.83 -17.90
C LEU A 65 4.82 -27.63 -17.70
N GLU A 66 4.93 -28.40 -16.62
CA GLU A 66 6.06 -29.30 -16.38
C GLU A 66 6.16 -30.37 -17.49
N ALA A 67 5.04 -31.01 -17.84
CA ALA A 67 5.02 -31.98 -18.93
C ALA A 67 5.44 -31.38 -20.29
N LEU A 68 4.97 -30.17 -20.60
CA LEU A 68 5.35 -29.48 -21.85
C LEU A 68 6.84 -29.10 -21.86
N LEU A 69 7.41 -28.71 -20.73
CA LEU A 69 8.84 -28.40 -20.62
C LEU A 69 9.72 -29.64 -20.78
N GLU A 70 9.28 -30.79 -20.28
CA GLU A 70 9.98 -32.06 -20.49
C GLU A 70 9.90 -32.54 -21.95
N GLU A 71 8.79 -32.28 -22.63
CA GLU A 71 8.62 -32.56 -24.07
C GLU A 71 9.57 -31.70 -24.92
N ASP A 72 9.69 -30.40 -24.62
CA ASP A 72 10.57 -29.46 -25.32
C ASP A 72 12.07 -29.72 -25.06
N ALA A 73 12.41 -30.36 -23.95
CA ALA A 73 13.80 -30.68 -23.58
C ALA A 73 14.35 -31.94 -24.26
N LYS A 74 13.54 -32.68 -25.02
CA LYS A 74 13.93 -33.84 -25.83
C LYS A 74 14.28 -33.45 -27.26
#